data_AF-A0A8T4NN06-F1
#
_entry.id   AF-A0A8T4NN06-F1
#
_cell.length_a   1.000
_cell.length_b   1.000
_cell.length_c   1.000
_cell.angle_alpha   90.00
_cell.angle_beta   90.00
_cell.angle_gamma   90.00
#
_symmetry.space_group_name_H-M   'P 1'
#
loop_
_entity.id
_entity.type
_entity.pdbx_description
1 polymer ?
#
loop_
_entity_poly.entity_id
_entity_poly.type
_entity_poly.pdbx_seq_one_letter_code
_entity_poly.pdbx_strand_id
1 'polypeptide(L)'
;MKEDKLFKNRREGFYDVRYIKSDWQFEHLQDREYKYFYGKSITGRRGYYLLKPERNEGLQHFFLVMDIARYLSKHFKVWIFKTTLPDVIFQFRNKKIGIEVEIGKVLKDKVKFLNKVKICNDHFGEDWFFVVTNRNLLKKYRKFGKTYTRKTVLKKLRWYVRNKPEKLQIIIPKKKVHHSYYYPF
;
A
#
# COMPACT_ATOMS: atom_id res chain seq x y z
N MET A 1 8.65 14.55 30.51
CA MET A 1 7.90 13.42 29.90
C MET A 1 6.89 13.90 28.82
N LYS A 2 7.35 14.62 27.80
CA LYS A 2 6.56 15.05 26.60
C LYS A 2 6.98 14.31 25.31
N GLU A 3 7.95 13.40 25.41
CA GLU A 3 8.63 12.74 24.26
C GLU A 3 7.74 11.72 23.54
N ASP A 4 6.81 11.06 24.24
CA ASP A 4 6.08 9.91 23.68
C ASP A 4 4.96 10.25 22.70
N LYS A 5 4.42 11.48 22.73
CA LYS A 5 3.31 11.85 21.83
C LYS A 5 3.78 12.06 20.38
N LEU A 6 5.06 12.34 20.16
CA LEU A 6 5.59 12.53 18.80
C LEU A 6 5.66 11.22 18.02
N PHE A 7 5.89 10.09 18.72
CA PHE A 7 6.11 8.77 18.13
C PHE A 7 4.88 7.85 18.18
N LYS A 8 3.91 8.10 19.09
CA LYS A 8 2.69 7.28 19.25
C LYS A 8 1.80 7.14 18.01
N ASN A 9 1.98 7.98 16.98
CA ASN A 9 1.19 7.96 15.74
C ASN A 9 2.02 7.77 14.45
N ARG A 10 3.34 7.57 14.55
CA ARG A 10 4.23 7.61 13.38
C ARG A 10 4.58 6.20 12.86
N ARG A 11 3.74 5.81 11.90
CA ARG A 11 3.83 4.71 10.93
C ARG A 11 5.24 4.13 10.73
N GLU A 12 5.42 2.91 11.24
CA GLU A 12 6.17 1.80 10.61
C GLU A 12 7.53 2.13 9.96
N GLY A 13 8.28 3.12 10.47
CA GLY A 13 9.62 3.44 9.94
C GLY A 13 9.67 4.45 8.80
N PHE A 14 8.69 5.35 8.62
CA PHE A 14 8.70 6.35 7.53
C PHE A 14 8.55 7.80 8.05
N TYR A 15 9.55 8.64 7.76
CA TYR A 15 9.56 10.05 8.15
C TYR A 15 9.91 10.94 6.96
N ASP A 16 9.17 12.02 6.79
CA ASP A 16 9.46 13.10 5.84
C ASP A 16 10.21 14.18 6.61
N VAL A 17 11.46 14.43 6.22
CA VAL A 17 12.43 15.24 7.01
C VAL A 17 11.90 16.64 7.31
N ARG A 18 11.02 17.17 6.45
CA ARG A 18 10.37 18.47 6.64
C ARG A 18 9.48 18.58 7.90
N TYR A 19 9.13 17.45 8.51
CA TYR A 19 8.34 17.41 9.74
C TYR A 19 9.16 16.97 10.96
N ILE A 20 10.49 16.96 10.83
CA ILE A 20 11.45 16.79 11.93
C ILE A 20 11.84 18.21 12.34
N LYS A 21 11.66 18.54 13.63
CA LYS A 21 11.72 19.93 14.12
C LYS A 21 13.01 20.29 14.84
N SER A 22 13.85 19.29 15.15
CA SER A 22 15.11 19.50 15.85
C SER A 22 16.16 18.50 15.40
N ASP A 23 17.42 18.90 15.50
CA ASP A 23 18.57 18.06 15.16
C ASP A 23 18.60 16.81 16.03
N TRP A 24 18.31 16.95 17.33
CA TRP A 24 18.16 15.82 18.24
C TRP A 24 17.16 14.75 17.75
N GLN A 25 16.02 15.15 17.16
CA GLN A 25 15.07 14.17 16.61
C GLN A 25 15.63 13.44 15.39
N PHE A 26 16.44 14.13 14.59
CA PHE A 26 17.08 13.58 13.43
C PHE A 26 18.18 12.59 13.83
N GLU A 27 19.08 12.99 14.72
CA GLU A 27 20.15 12.16 15.30
C GLU A 27 19.58 10.91 15.97
N HIS A 28 18.56 11.07 16.81
CA HIS A 28 17.89 9.94 17.48
C HIS A 28 17.28 8.93 16.51
N LEU A 29 16.80 9.38 15.34
CA LEU A 29 16.33 8.47 14.28
C LEU A 29 17.52 7.79 13.58
N GLN A 30 18.62 8.49 13.34
CA GLN A 30 19.82 7.90 12.76
C GLN A 30 20.44 6.83 13.67
N ASP A 31 20.50 7.08 14.98
CA ASP A 31 20.97 6.10 15.98
C ASP A 31 20.09 4.85 16.01
N ARG A 32 18.82 4.99 15.60
CA ARG A 32 17.89 3.89 15.39
C ARG A 32 17.94 3.33 13.98
N GLU A 33 19.05 3.48 13.27
CA GLU A 33 19.33 2.90 11.94
C GLU A 33 18.39 3.34 10.83
N TYR A 34 17.73 4.50 10.96
CA TYR A 34 16.97 5.05 9.85
C TYR A 34 17.93 5.49 8.74
N LYS A 35 17.62 5.07 7.51
CA LYS A 35 18.40 5.37 6.32
C LYS A 35 17.87 6.61 5.63
N TYR A 36 18.77 7.48 5.22
CA TYR A 36 18.45 8.67 4.44
C TYR A 36 18.08 8.29 3.00
N PHE A 37 16.99 8.86 2.48
CA PHE A 37 16.50 8.57 1.14
C PHE A 37 16.00 9.85 0.47
N TYR A 38 16.55 10.17 -0.70
CA TYR A 38 16.06 11.26 -1.55
C TYR A 38 15.16 10.69 -2.65
N GLY A 39 13.92 11.16 -2.72
CA GLY A 39 12.95 10.59 -3.65
C GLY A 39 11.84 11.54 -4.07
N LYS A 40 11.22 11.22 -5.22
CA LYS A 40 10.03 11.90 -5.74
C LYS A 40 8.78 11.18 -5.28
N SER A 41 7.94 11.78 -4.46
CA SER A 41 6.63 11.24 -4.04
C SER A 41 5.71 10.96 -5.25
N ILE A 42 4.72 10.09 -5.08
CA ILE A 42 3.62 9.86 -6.03
C ILE A 42 2.85 11.15 -6.35
N THR A 43 2.89 12.15 -5.46
CA THR A 43 2.30 13.48 -5.69
C THR A 43 3.15 14.38 -6.60
N GLY A 44 4.36 13.95 -6.96
CA GLY A 44 5.31 14.70 -7.78
C GLY A 44 6.33 15.51 -6.98
N ARG A 45 6.15 15.68 -5.67
CA ARG A 45 7.09 16.42 -4.82
C ARG A 45 8.38 15.64 -4.56
N ARG A 46 9.53 16.27 -4.73
CA ARG A 46 10.83 15.71 -4.28
C ARG A 46 11.13 16.12 -2.84
N GLY A 47 11.88 15.29 -2.13
CA GLY A 47 12.30 15.58 -0.77
C GLY A 47 13.12 14.46 -0.15
N TYR A 48 13.60 14.73 1.06
CA TYR A 48 14.35 13.80 1.87
C TYR A 48 13.44 13.08 2.88
N TYR A 49 13.74 11.81 3.08
CA TYR A 49 13.01 10.91 3.95
C TYR A 49 13.99 10.11 4.80
N LEU A 50 13.59 9.80 6.03
CA LEU A 50 14.25 8.81 6.87
C LEU A 50 13.39 7.55 6.87
N LEU A 51 13.98 6.44 6.44
CA LEU A 51 13.30 5.18 6.20
C LEU A 51 13.96 4.05 7.00
N LYS A 52 13.16 3.23 7.67
CA LYS A 52 13.63 2.00 8.33
C LYS A 52 12.89 0.79 7.75
N PRO A 53 13.22 0.35 6.52
CA PRO A 53 12.68 -0.88 5.95
C PRO A 53 13.15 -2.10 6.73
N GLU A 54 12.50 -3.25 6.53
CA GLU A 54 13.02 -4.53 7.04
C GLU A 54 14.28 -4.97 6.30
N ARG A 55 15.01 -5.94 6.88
CA ARG A 55 16.31 -6.42 6.36
C ARG A 55 16.28 -6.83 4.88
N ASN A 56 15.15 -7.35 4.40
CA ASN A 56 14.99 -7.88 3.05
C ASN A 56 14.24 -6.94 2.09
N GLU A 57 13.94 -5.71 2.51
CA GLU A 57 13.18 -4.75 1.72
C GLU A 57 14.05 -3.58 1.25
N GLY A 58 14.01 -3.30 -0.05
CA GLY A 58 14.74 -2.16 -0.63
C GLY A 58 14.10 -0.83 -0.26
N LEU A 59 14.92 0.20 0.00
CA LEU A 59 14.46 1.56 0.35
C LEU A 59 13.42 2.12 -0.62
N GLN A 60 13.60 1.88 -1.92
CA GLN A 60 12.68 2.38 -2.94
C GLN A 60 11.30 1.70 -2.90
N HIS A 61 11.24 0.41 -2.55
CA HIS A 61 10.00 -0.35 -2.39
C HIS A 61 9.23 0.20 -1.20
N PHE A 62 9.88 0.15 -0.04
CA PHE A 62 9.36 0.66 1.22
C PHE A 62 8.88 2.11 1.08
N PHE A 63 9.69 2.99 0.49
CA PHE A 63 9.30 4.37 0.23
C PHE A 63 7.99 4.49 -0.56
N LEU A 64 7.84 3.71 -1.63
CA LEU A 64 6.67 3.79 -2.50
C LEU A 64 5.42 3.22 -1.82
N VAL A 65 5.53 2.08 -1.13
CA VAL A 65 4.46 1.50 -0.30
C VAL A 65 3.95 2.52 0.71
N MET A 66 4.88 3.08 1.51
CA MET A 66 4.55 4.04 2.56
C MET A 66 3.99 5.35 2.00
N ASP A 67 4.49 5.84 0.86
CA ASP A 67 3.99 7.06 0.23
C ASP A 67 2.57 6.88 -0.35
N ILE A 68 2.26 5.72 -0.92
CA ILE A 68 0.90 5.34 -1.35
C ILE A 68 -0.04 5.23 -0.15
N ALA A 69 0.36 4.46 0.88
CA ALA A 69 -0.43 4.32 2.09
C ALA A 69 -0.67 5.67 2.77
N ARG A 70 0.35 6.54 2.80
CA ARG A 70 0.23 7.90 3.33
C ARG A 70 -0.77 8.74 2.58
N TYR A 71 -0.78 8.68 1.26
CA TYR A 71 -1.78 9.38 0.46
C TYR A 71 -3.19 8.86 0.74
N LEU A 72 -3.38 7.53 0.71
CA LEU A 72 -4.71 6.91 0.88
C LEU A 72 -5.29 7.07 2.28
N SER A 73 -4.45 7.04 3.32
CA SER A 73 -4.87 7.12 4.72
C SER A 73 -5.59 8.42 5.11
N LYS A 74 -5.47 9.47 4.29
CA LYS A 74 -6.21 10.72 4.46
C LYS A 74 -7.69 10.58 4.11
N HIS A 75 -8.03 9.52 3.36
CA HIS A 75 -9.35 9.34 2.76
C HIS A 75 -9.97 7.97 3.07
N PHE A 76 -9.17 6.95 3.38
CA PHE A 76 -9.61 5.56 3.54
C PHE A 76 -9.00 4.90 4.76
N LYS A 77 -9.63 3.81 5.24
CA LYS A 77 -8.97 2.85 6.12
C LYS A 77 -7.95 2.07 5.29
N VAL A 78 -6.69 2.11 5.71
CA VAL A 78 -5.54 1.53 5.00
C VAL A 78 -4.83 0.54 5.90
N TRP A 79 -4.41 -0.57 5.32
CA TRP A 79 -3.58 -1.59 5.95
C TRP A 79 -2.35 -1.83 5.07
N ILE A 80 -1.19 -2.02 5.69
CA ILE A 80 0.06 -2.30 5.01
C ILE A 80 0.46 -3.74 5.36
N PHE A 81 0.89 -4.50 4.37
CA PHE A 81 1.33 -5.88 4.53
C PHE A 81 2.72 -6.04 3.94
N LYS A 82 3.49 -6.98 4.49
CA LYS A 82 4.88 -7.24 4.07
C LYS A 82 5.06 -8.62 3.42
N THR A 83 4.00 -9.43 3.40
CA THR A 83 4.09 -10.86 3.12
C THR A 83 3.14 -11.26 1.98
N THR A 84 2.21 -12.16 2.26
CA THR A 84 1.38 -12.90 1.30
C THR A 84 0.29 -12.04 0.67
N LEU A 85 -0.17 -10.99 1.37
CA LEU A 85 -1.19 -10.07 0.89
C LEU A 85 -0.59 -8.90 0.10
N PRO A 86 -1.39 -8.19 -0.72
CA PRO A 86 -0.96 -6.96 -1.37
C PRO A 86 -0.29 -5.99 -0.40
N ASP A 87 0.80 -5.34 -0.82
CA ASP A 87 1.57 -4.41 0.03
C ASP A 87 0.70 -3.33 0.69
N VAL A 88 -0.30 -2.82 -0.04
CA VAL A 88 -1.28 -1.88 0.51
C VAL A 88 -2.69 -2.37 0.20
N ILE A 89 -3.52 -2.47 1.24
CA ILE A 89 -4.95 -2.69 1.12
C ILE A 89 -5.68 -1.46 1.64
N PHE A 90 -6.73 -1.02 0.96
CA PHE A 90 -7.61 0.02 1.48
C PHE A 90 -9.09 -0.30 1.24
N GLN A 91 -9.95 0.22 2.11
CA GLN A 91 -11.39 0.05 1.98
C GLN A 91 -11.98 1.13 1.06
N PHE A 92 -12.67 0.71 -0.01
CA PHE A 92 -13.42 1.59 -0.90
C PHE A 92 -14.84 1.06 -1.07
N ARG A 93 -15.84 1.86 -0.66
CA ARG A 93 -17.23 1.40 -0.49
C ARG A 93 -17.23 0.15 0.43
N ASN A 94 -17.87 -0.93 0.01
CA ASN A 94 -17.94 -2.19 0.75
C ASN A 94 -16.93 -3.24 0.27
N LYS A 95 -15.89 -2.81 -0.45
CA LYS A 95 -14.84 -3.68 -0.98
C LYS A 95 -13.47 -3.28 -0.47
N LYS A 96 -12.57 -4.26 -0.35
CA LYS A 96 -11.15 -4.04 -0.15
C LYS A 96 -10.47 -3.97 -1.51
N ILE A 97 -9.60 -2.99 -1.70
CA ILE A 97 -8.81 -2.81 -2.91
C ILE A 97 -7.34 -3.10 -2.58
N GLY A 98 -6.72 -4.00 -3.32
CA GLY A 98 -5.30 -4.37 -3.18
C GLY A 98 -4.38 -3.56 -4.10
N ILE A 99 -3.19 -3.22 -3.61
CA ILE A 99 -2.11 -2.60 -4.38
C ILE A 99 -0.83 -3.37 -4.10
N GLU A 100 -0.25 -3.97 -5.14
CA GLU A 100 1.08 -4.61 -5.08
C GLU A 100 2.11 -3.69 -5.75
N VAL A 101 3.22 -3.43 -5.07
CA VAL A 101 4.30 -2.52 -5.48
C VAL A 101 5.50 -3.31 -5.97
N GLU A 102 6.01 -2.93 -7.14
CA GLU A 102 6.98 -3.74 -7.86
C GLU A 102 8.14 -2.86 -8.34
N ILE A 103 9.32 -3.01 -7.71
CA ILE A 103 10.44 -2.08 -7.92
C ILE A 103 11.54 -2.56 -8.89
N GLY A 104 11.44 -3.75 -9.48
CA GLY A 104 12.56 -4.28 -10.27
C GLY A 104 12.38 -5.71 -10.79
N LYS A 105 13.50 -6.44 -10.93
CA LYS A 105 13.56 -7.79 -11.54
C LYS A 105 12.87 -8.86 -10.64
N VAL A 106 11.57 -8.75 -10.40
CA VAL A 106 10.81 -9.69 -9.54
C VAL A 106 10.46 -10.99 -10.26
N LEU A 107 10.54 -11.04 -11.60
CA LEU A 107 10.52 -12.34 -12.29
C LEU A 107 11.75 -13.23 -12.02
N LYS A 108 12.64 -12.87 -11.09
CA LYS A 108 13.70 -13.78 -10.63
C LYS A 108 13.11 -15.02 -9.94
N ASP A 109 11.99 -14.88 -9.23
CA ASP A 109 11.27 -16.01 -8.61
C ASP A 109 9.83 -16.05 -9.15
N LYS A 110 9.71 -16.63 -10.36
CA LYS A 110 8.44 -16.72 -11.08
C LYS A 110 7.37 -17.46 -10.28
N VAL A 111 7.76 -18.47 -9.48
CA VAL A 111 6.83 -19.26 -8.67
C VAL A 111 6.22 -18.41 -7.57
N LYS A 112 7.03 -17.72 -6.77
CA LYS A 112 6.51 -16.82 -5.71
C LYS A 112 5.65 -15.71 -6.30
N PHE A 113 6.07 -15.13 -7.42
CA PHE A 113 5.29 -14.10 -8.10
C PHE A 113 3.92 -14.62 -8.55
N LEU A 114 3.87 -15.78 -9.21
CA LEU A 114 2.60 -16.37 -9.65
C LEU A 114 1.70 -16.77 -8.48
N ASN A 115 2.29 -17.26 -7.38
CA ASN A 115 1.54 -17.53 -6.16
C ASN A 115 0.92 -16.25 -5.59
N LYS A 116 1.68 -15.14 -5.57
CA LYS A 116 1.18 -13.83 -5.13
C LYS A 116 0.03 -13.34 -6.02
N VAL A 117 0.16 -13.46 -7.35
CA VAL A 117 -0.93 -13.16 -8.31
C VAL A 117 -2.16 -14.01 -8.02
N LYS A 118 -1.98 -15.32 -7.79
CA LYS A 118 -3.08 -16.23 -7.46
C LYS A 118 -3.80 -15.78 -6.18
N ILE A 119 -3.07 -15.51 -5.10
CA ILE A 119 -3.62 -14.99 -3.85
C ILE A 119 -4.40 -13.69 -4.08
N CYS A 120 -3.86 -12.76 -4.88
CA CYS A 120 -4.55 -11.52 -5.18
C CYS A 120 -5.87 -11.77 -5.96
N ASN A 121 -5.87 -12.68 -6.92
CA ASN A 121 -7.08 -13.05 -7.66
C ASN A 121 -8.11 -13.74 -6.77
N ASP A 122 -7.68 -14.67 -5.92
CA ASP A 122 -8.56 -15.43 -5.02
C ASP A 122 -9.24 -14.51 -3.99
N HIS A 123 -8.50 -13.53 -3.45
CA HIS A 123 -9.01 -12.64 -2.39
C HIS A 123 -9.70 -11.36 -2.91
N PHE A 124 -9.30 -10.85 -4.07
CA PHE A 124 -9.75 -9.54 -4.57
C PHE A 124 -10.39 -9.59 -5.95
N GLY A 125 -10.31 -10.71 -6.68
CA GLY A 125 -10.78 -10.81 -8.07
C GLY A 125 -10.16 -9.72 -8.94
N GLU A 126 -10.99 -8.79 -9.43
CA GLU A 126 -10.57 -7.65 -10.22
C GLU A 126 -10.20 -6.38 -9.43
N ASP A 127 -10.42 -6.40 -8.12
CA ASP A 127 -10.30 -5.26 -7.21
C ASP A 127 -8.87 -5.13 -6.64
N TRP A 128 -7.86 -5.36 -7.49
CA TRP A 128 -6.46 -5.09 -7.16
C TRP A 128 -5.65 -4.66 -8.39
N PHE A 129 -4.47 -4.07 -8.18
CA PHE A 129 -3.58 -3.69 -9.28
C PHE A 129 -2.12 -3.58 -8.85
N PHE A 130 -1.22 -3.67 -9.82
CA PHE A 130 0.22 -3.43 -9.66
C PHE A 130 0.59 -1.94 -9.76
N VAL A 131 1.65 -1.56 -9.07
CA VAL A 131 2.35 -0.29 -9.21
C VAL A 131 3.83 -0.57 -9.46
N VAL A 132 4.28 -0.32 -10.69
CA VAL A 132 5.70 -0.51 -11.06
C VAL A 132 6.48 0.80 -10.98
N THR A 133 7.71 0.74 -10.48
CA THR A 133 8.63 1.90 -10.51
C THR A 133 9.23 2.12 -11.89
N ASN A 134 9.54 1.03 -12.60
CA ASN A 134 10.16 1.06 -13.92
C ASN A 134 9.10 0.93 -15.02
N ARG A 135 9.00 1.94 -15.90
CA ARG A 135 8.06 1.95 -17.03
C ARG A 135 8.25 0.76 -17.97
N ASN A 136 9.46 0.23 -18.11
CA ASN A 136 9.76 -0.90 -18.98
C ASN A 136 9.11 -2.21 -18.46
N LEU A 137 8.78 -2.28 -17.17
CA LEU A 137 8.08 -3.42 -16.59
C LEU A 137 6.57 -3.37 -16.86
N LEU A 138 6.01 -2.22 -17.25
CA LEU A 138 4.58 -2.03 -17.41
C LEU A 138 3.94 -3.06 -18.36
N LYS A 139 4.52 -3.26 -19.55
CA LYS A 139 4.00 -4.24 -20.54
C LYS A 139 4.05 -5.67 -20.02
N LYS A 140 5.05 -5.98 -19.19
CA LYS A 140 5.27 -7.32 -18.64
C LYS A 140 4.24 -7.65 -17.56
N TYR A 141 4.00 -6.74 -16.62
CA TYR A 141 3.05 -6.95 -15.52
C TYR A 141 1.59 -6.87 -15.95
N ARG A 142 1.28 -6.11 -17.02
CA ARG A 142 -0.06 -6.06 -17.61
C ARG A 142 -0.63 -7.41 -18.04
N LYS A 143 0.24 -8.41 -18.26
CA LYS A 143 -0.18 -9.79 -18.56
C LYS A 143 -0.84 -10.49 -17.37
N PHE A 144 -0.59 -10.02 -16.15
CA PHE A 144 -1.06 -10.66 -14.91
C PHE A 144 -2.14 -9.84 -14.19
N GLY A 145 -2.29 -8.55 -14.52
CA GLY A 145 -3.29 -7.70 -13.89
C GLY A 145 -3.19 -6.23 -14.28
N LYS A 146 -4.16 -5.44 -13.83
CA LYS A 146 -4.16 -3.98 -13.99
C LYS A 146 -2.84 -3.43 -13.43
N THR A 147 -2.14 -2.60 -14.19
CA THR A 147 -0.80 -2.12 -13.81
C THR A 147 -0.66 -0.62 -14.08
N TYR A 148 -0.14 0.10 -13.10
CA TYR A 148 0.15 1.52 -13.17
C TYR A 148 1.64 1.79 -12.93
N THR A 149 2.12 2.91 -13.47
CA THR A 149 3.44 3.43 -13.14
C THR A 149 3.32 4.43 -11.99
N ARG A 150 4.44 4.82 -11.39
CA ARG A 150 4.47 5.92 -10.41
C ARG A 150 3.78 7.21 -10.89
N LYS A 151 3.84 7.52 -12.19
CA LYS A 151 3.18 8.71 -12.77
C LYS A 151 1.66 8.52 -12.90
N THR A 152 1.21 7.33 -13.29
CA THR A 152 -0.21 7.08 -13.61
C THR A 152 -1.01 6.60 -12.39
N VAL A 153 -0.36 6.05 -11.36
CA VAL A 153 -1.03 5.59 -10.15
C VAL A 153 -1.74 6.75 -9.44
N LEU A 154 -1.14 7.94 -9.38
CA LEU A 154 -1.78 9.10 -8.74
C LEU A 154 -3.15 9.43 -9.36
N LYS A 155 -3.26 9.34 -10.69
CA LYS A 155 -4.55 9.56 -11.38
C LYS A 155 -5.60 8.53 -10.94
N LYS A 156 -5.19 7.25 -10.81
CA LYS A 156 -6.07 6.18 -10.32
C LYS A 156 -6.47 6.38 -8.86
N LEU A 157 -5.54 6.75 -7.98
CA LEU A 157 -5.86 7.03 -6.57
C LEU A 157 -6.78 8.25 -6.42
N ARG A 158 -6.57 9.31 -7.22
CA ARG A 158 -7.48 10.47 -7.27
C ARG A 158 -8.89 10.09 -7.71
N TRP A 159 -9.04 9.14 -8.62
CA TRP A 159 -10.36 8.63 -9.01
C TRP A 159 -11.09 8.01 -7.80
N TYR A 160 -10.41 7.17 -7.00
CA TYR A 160 -11.01 6.63 -5.77
C TYR A 160 -11.40 7.73 -4.79
N VAL A 161 -10.52 8.73 -4.58
CA VAL A 161 -10.81 9.86 -3.68
C VAL A 161 -12.04 10.65 -4.15
N ARG A 162 -12.15 10.95 -5.44
CA ARG A 162 -13.30 11.70 -6.01
C ARG A 162 -14.61 10.92 -5.99
N ASN A 163 -14.54 9.59 -6.08
CA ASN A 163 -15.71 8.70 -6.08
C ASN A 163 -15.95 8.05 -4.72
N LYS A 164 -15.35 8.61 -3.66
CA LYS A 164 -15.56 8.13 -2.29
C LYS A 164 -17.02 8.37 -1.91
N PRO A 165 -17.76 7.35 -1.44
CA PRO A 165 -19.14 7.56 -1.00
C PRO A 165 -19.15 8.45 0.25
N GLU A 166 -20.09 9.40 0.31
CA GLU A 166 -20.26 10.31 1.45
C GLU A 166 -20.67 9.57 2.73
N LYS A 167 -21.46 8.49 2.58
CA LYS A 167 -21.86 7.59 3.66
C LYS A 167 -21.49 6.16 3.28
N LEU A 168 -20.88 5.42 4.20
CA LEU A 168 -20.73 3.98 4.05
C LEU A 168 -22.14 3.40 3.97
N GLN A 169 -22.52 2.86 2.81
CA GLN A 169 -23.76 2.11 2.70
C GLN A 169 -23.63 0.89 3.60
N ILE A 170 -24.33 0.90 4.73
CA ILE A 170 -24.48 -0.27 5.59
C ILE A 170 -25.20 -1.30 4.72
N ILE A 171 -24.46 -2.28 4.21
CA ILE A 171 -25.09 -3.46 3.64
C ILE A 171 -25.65 -4.20 4.83
N ILE A 172 -26.95 -4.03 5.10
CA ILE A 172 -27.68 -4.97 5.94
C ILE A 172 -27.61 -6.29 5.16
N PRO A 173 -26.92 -7.33 5.66
CA PRO A 173 -26.90 -8.60 4.96
C PRO A 173 -28.36 -9.04 4.82
N LYS A 174 -28.85 -9.17 3.58
CA LYS A 174 -30.14 -9.80 3.35
C LYS A 174 -30.04 -11.16 4.02
N LYS A 175 -30.82 -11.37 5.07
CA LYS A 175 -30.93 -12.62 5.82
C LYS A 175 -30.99 -13.72 4.76
N LYS A 176 -29.96 -14.58 4.65
CA LYS A 176 -30.07 -15.76 3.82
C LYS A 176 -31.22 -16.56 4.42
N VAL A 177 -32.38 -16.53 3.76
CA VAL A 177 -33.45 -17.48 4.05
C VAL A 177 -32.90 -18.81 3.58
N HIS A 178 -32.16 -19.50 4.45
CA HIS A 178 -31.85 -20.90 4.25
C HIS A 178 -33.19 -21.63 4.29
N HIS A 179 -33.76 -21.93 3.12
CA HIS A 179 -34.67 -23.05 3.01
C HIS A 179 -33.81 -24.28 3.24
N SER A 180 -33.79 -24.75 4.49
CA SER A 180 -33.29 -26.08 4.84
C SER A 180 -34.19 -27.09 4.13
N TYR A 181 -33.71 -27.67 3.03
CA TYR A 181 -34.25 -28.93 2.57
C TYR A 181 -33.83 -29.99 3.59
N TYR A 182 -34.78 -30.38 4.45
CA TYR A 182 -34.72 -31.63 5.18
C TYR A 182 -34.69 -32.76 4.15
N TYR A 183 -33.62 -33.53 4.12
CA TYR A 183 -33.67 -34.90 3.59
C TYR A 183 -33.77 -35.82 4.80
N PRO A 184 -34.92 -36.47 5.04
CA PRO A 184 -35.01 -37.55 5.99
C PRO A 184 -34.62 -38.83 5.29
N PHE A 185 -33.40 -39.34 5.53
CA PHE A 185 -33.07 -40.78 5.51
C PHE A 185 -31.80 -40.99 6.32
#